data_AF-A0A2N2CYT5-F1
#
_entry.id   AF-A0A2N2CYT5-F1
#
_cell.length_a   1.000
_cell.length_b   1.000
_cell.length_c   1.000
_cell.angle_alpha   90.00
_cell.angle_beta   90.00
_cell.angle_gamma   90.00
#
_symmetry.space_group_name_H-M   'P 1'
#
loop_
_entity.id
_entity.type
_entity.pdbx_description
1 polymer ?
#
loop_
_entity_poly.entity_id
_entity_poly.type
_entity_poly.pdbx_seq_one_letter_code
_entity_poly.pdbx_strand_id
1 'polypeptide(L)'
;MKNKIQFVIGLLLTLMLLLTAIPMGVMAETQEKSDVQIPIVAEDNVQLSEEAVSVSTDAMTTPLCLYRTHVQNEGWQDWKSNGDMSGTSGKGLRLEGIEIKLDQQGYDVGVSYSTHVQNIGWQGSKADGVTSGTFGQGLRLEAIRVNLTGSDAELFDIYYQVHAQNYGWLDWAKNGAEAGTQGLGLRLEGINILVFPKGSVAPGATTTPYVSVDAFLNNIKGDWCNQSLNVAGPHLKIREPNVESGLLWLGMKWHEYRYRIVSISRDGKSGTIEAYKWNYYKPYTTSSGSTAFQKVEMDVNPPDRYVYNFNANTLIESKQIGSSNRVIVYTRN
;
A
#
# COMPACT_ATOMS: atom_id res chain seq x y z
N MET A 1 31.77 74.68 8.48
CA MET A 1 30.79 74.93 7.39
C MET A 1 29.75 73.82 7.47
N LYS A 2 28.74 73.95 8.33
CA LYS A 2 27.41 74.60 8.15
C LYS A 2 26.51 73.94 7.09
N ASN A 3 25.37 73.46 7.62
CA ASN A 3 24.04 73.22 7.03
C ASN A 3 23.77 71.76 6.58
N LYS A 4 23.10 70.91 7.37
CA LYS A 4 21.70 70.92 7.90
C LYS A 4 20.64 71.00 6.79
N ILE A 5 19.90 69.91 6.59
CA ILE A 5 18.43 69.93 6.46
C ILE A 5 17.88 68.73 7.25
N GLN A 6 17.05 69.05 8.24
CA GLN A 6 16.16 68.15 8.98
C GLN A 6 14.77 68.14 8.31
N PHE A 7 13.97 67.09 8.58
CA PHE A 7 12.58 67.10 9.11
C PHE A 7 11.96 65.71 8.81
N VAL A 8 11.77 64.78 9.76
CA VAL A 8 10.84 64.72 10.91
C VAL A 8 9.44 64.18 10.54
N ILE A 9 9.22 62.92 10.98
CA ILE A 9 8.08 62.35 11.74
C ILE A 9 6.66 62.44 11.15
N GLY A 10 6.02 61.26 11.07
CA GLY A 10 4.57 61.10 10.92
C GLY A 10 4.11 59.69 11.27
N LEU A 11 4.11 59.39 12.57
CA LEU A 11 3.46 58.25 13.24
C LEU A 11 1.96 58.19 12.89
N LEU A 12 1.39 57.03 12.53
CA LEU A 12 0.02 56.69 12.97
C LEU A 12 -0.22 55.17 12.97
N LEU A 13 -0.43 54.68 14.18
CA LEU A 13 -0.90 53.35 14.55
C LEU A 13 -2.43 53.35 14.43
N THR A 14 -3.05 52.43 13.68
CA THR A 14 -4.44 52.03 13.93
C THR A 14 -4.66 50.55 13.62
N LEU A 15 -4.89 49.83 14.72
CA LEU A 15 -5.44 48.49 14.86
C LEU A 15 -6.91 48.49 14.42
N MET A 16 -7.33 47.56 13.56
CA MET A 16 -8.74 47.13 13.54
C MET A 16 -8.86 45.67 13.09
N LEU A 17 -9.20 44.84 14.07
CA LEU A 17 -9.57 43.44 13.98
C LEU A 17 -10.95 43.36 13.32
N LEU A 18 -11.07 42.70 12.16
CA LEU A 18 -12.37 42.40 11.56
C LEU A 18 -12.68 40.91 11.73
N LEU A 19 -13.34 40.59 12.85
CA LEU A 19 -13.95 39.30 13.13
C LEU A 19 -15.36 39.33 12.50
N THR A 20 -15.55 38.68 11.36
CA THR A 20 -16.88 38.57 10.75
C THR A 20 -17.66 37.46 11.42
N ALA A 21 -18.66 37.85 12.21
CA ALA A 21 -19.67 36.95 12.77
C ALA A 21 -20.52 36.34 11.64
N ILE A 22 -20.65 35.01 11.64
CA ILE A 22 -21.61 34.28 10.82
C ILE A 22 -22.94 34.27 11.59
N PRO A 23 -24.06 34.71 11.00
CA PRO A 23 -25.36 34.63 11.66
C PRO A 23 -25.83 33.16 11.73
N MET A 24 -26.11 32.73 12.97
CA MET A 24 -26.78 31.47 13.31
C MET A 24 -28.16 31.43 12.65
N GLY A 25 -28.33 30.47 11.74
CA GLY A 25 -29.60 30.13 11.13
C GLY A 25 -30.55 29.51 12.15
N VAL A 26 -31.78 30.02 12.10
CA VAL A 26 -32.97 29.67 12.89
C VAL A 26 -33.24 28.17 12.91
N MET A 27 -33.43 27.64 14.12
CA MET A 27 -33.99 26.32 14.39
C MET A 27 -35.49 26.35 14.04
N ALA A 28 -35.91 25.52 13.10
CA ALA A 28 -37.32 25.25 12.84
C ALA A 28 -37.83 24.25 13.89
N GLU A 29 -38.82 24.70 14.65
CA GLU A 29 -39.64 23.88 15.53
C GLU A 29 -40.72 23.19 14.67
N THR A 30 -40.90 21.88 14.82
CA THR A 30 -42.12 21.20 14.37
C THR A 30 -42.50 20.17 15.42
N GLN A 31 -43.74 20.29 15.85
CA GLN A 31 -44.37 19.65 16.99
C GLN A 31 -44.55 18.14 16.82
N GLU A 32 -44.29 17.39 17.88
CA GLU A 32 -44.72 16.01 18.04
C GLU A 32 -46.07 15.98 18.76
N LYS A 33 -47.07 15.37 18.13
CA LYS A 33 -48.40 15.11 18.69
C LYS A 33 -48.62 13.60 18.75
N SER A 34 -48.80 13.05 19.94
CA SER A 34 -49.68 11.89 20.16
C SER A 34 -50.08 11.78 21.64
N ASP A 35 -51.36 12.02 21.90
CA ASP A 35 -52.06 11.70 23.15
C ASP A 35 -52.10 10.18 23.38
N VAL A 36 -51.85 9.71 24.61
CA VAL A 36 -52.66 8.67 25.28
C VAL A 36 -52.59 8.87 26.80
N GLN A 37 -53.75 9.10 27.42
CA GLN A 37 -53.96 9.05 28.88
C GLN A 37 -53.98 7.59 29.38
N ILE A 38 -53.39 7.33 30.54
CA ILE A 38 -53.77 6.21 31.41
C ILE A 38 -53.90 6.76 32.86
N PRO A 39 -54.98 6.44 33.58
CA PRO A 39 -55.32 7.06 34.87
C PRO A 39 -54.45 6.55 36.02
N ILE A 40 -54.19 7.45 36.98
CA ILE A 40 -53.56 7.15 38.27
C ILE A 40 -54.60 6.45 39.16
N VAL A 41 -54.33 5.21 39.56
CA VAL A 41 -54.99 4.56 40.70
C VAL A 41 -53.90 3.96 41.59
N ALA A 42 -54.13 4.08 42.89
CA ALA A 42 -53.20 3.99 44.00
C ALA A 42 -52.52 2.64 44.22
N GLU A 43 -51.46 2.74 45.03
CA GLU A 43 -50.54 1.75 45.57
C GLU A 43 -51.14 0.38 45.90
N ASP A 44 -50.48 -0.68 45.43
CA ASP A 44 -50.38 -1.94 46.17
C ASP A 44 -48.92 -2.44 46.12
N ASN A 45 -48.39 -2.61 47.32
CA ASN A 45 -47.02 -2.99 47.64
C ASN A 45 -46.85 -4.51 47.42
N VAL A 46 -46.19 -4.92 46.34
CA VAL A 46 -45.83 -6.33 46.10
C VAL A 46 -44.33 -6.45 45.88
N GLN A 47 -43.67 -7.16 46.81
CA GLN A 47 -42.26 -7.50 46.78
C GLN A 47 -41.89 -8.25 45.48
N LEU A 48 -40.91 -7.72 44.75
CA LEU A 48 -40.27 -8.38 43.63
C LEU A 48 -39.21 -9.34 44.18
N SER A 49 -39.42 -10.65 44.04
CA SER A 49 -38.37 -11.66 44.21
C SER A 49 -37.49 -11.68 42.96
N GLU A 50 -36.20 -11.40 43.14
CA GLU A 50 -35.15 -11.59 42.12
C GLU A 50 -34.95 -13.09 41.85
N GLU A 51 -35.61 -13.63 40.82
CA GLU A 51 -35.11 -14.85 40.18
C GLU A 51 -34.07 -14.45 39.13
N ALA A 52 -32.80 -14.56 39.51
CA ALA A 52 -31.67 -14.41 38.62
C ALA A 52 -31.65 -15.55 37.59
N VAL A 53 -32.15 -15.28 36.39
CA VAL A 53 -31.88 -16.12 35.22
C VAL A 53 -30.43 -15.85 34.80
N SER A 54 -29.52 -16.72 35.22
CA SER A 54 -28.13 -16.70 34.77
C SER A 54 -28.05 -17.15 33.31
N VAL A 55 -28.13 -16.21 32.37
CA VAL A 55 -27.65 -16.44 31.01
C VAL A 55 -26.13 -16.44 31.07
N SER A 56 -25.53 -17.63 31.17
CA SER A 56 -24.11 -17.81 30.94
C SER A 56 -23.83 -17.56 29.45
N THR A 57 -23.46 -16.33 29.10
CA THR A 57 -22.68 -16.13 27.88
C THR A 57 -21.30 -16.71 28.15
N ASP A 58 -21.07 -17.95 27.72
CA ASP A 58 -19.72 -18.48 27.61
C ASP A 58 -18.97 -17.52 26.69
N ALA A 59 -18.11 -16.69 27.28
CA ALA A 59 -17.26 -15.78 26.51
C ALA A 59 -16.32 -16.67 25.71
N MET A 60 -16.60 -16.85 24.42
CA MET A 60 -15.78 -17.63 23.50
C MET A 60 -14.31 -17.23 23.69
N THR A 61 -13.51 -18.13 24.25
CA THR A 61 -12.08 -17.91 24.39
C THR A 61 -11.49 -17.81 22.98
N THR A 62 -10.72 -16.77 22.70
CA THR A 62 -10.07 -16.65 21.38
C THR A 62 -8.71 -17.32 21.43
N PRO A 63 -8.32 -18.07 20.39
CA PRO A 63 -6.97 -18.58 20.26
C PRO A 63 -5.96 -17.45 20.40
N LEU A 64 -4.93 -17.65 21.22
CA LEU A 64 -3.89 -16.64 21.44
C LEU A 64 -2.83 -16.78 20.35
N CYS A 65 -2.65 -15.74 19.53
CA CYS A 65 -1.61 -15.72 18.51
C CYS A 65 -0.29 -15.25 19.12
N LEU A 66 0.73 -16.09 19.01
CA LEU A 66 2.09 -15.83 19.45
C LEU A 66 3.02 -15.74 18.24
N TYR A 67 3.81 -14.67 18.15
CA TYR A 67 4.73 -14.48 17.04
C TYR A 67 6.00 -13.74 17.45
N ARG A 68 7.07 -13.99 16.70
CA ARG A 68 8.34 -13.26 16.83
C ARG A 68 9.04 -13.14 15.50
N THR A 69 9.91 -12.16 15.38
CA THR A 69 10.68 -11.90 14.17
C THR A 69 12.18 -11.92 14.46
N HIS A 70 12.96 -12.28 13.45
CA HIS A 70 14.41 -12.12 13.44
C HIS A 70 14.74 -10.78 12.78
N VAL A 71 15.28 -9.85 13.56
CA VAL A 71 15.63 -8.50 13.13
C VAL A 71 17.12 -8.42 12.83
N GLN A 72 17.48 -7.78 11.71
CA GLN A 72 18.88 -7.54 11.36
C GLN A 72 19.67 -6.96 12.54
N ASN A 73 20.84 -7.54 12.81
CA ASN A 73 21.79 -7.18 13.87
C ASN A 73 21.27 -7.36 15.31
N GLU A 74 19.98 -7.60 15.54
CA GLU A 74 19.40 -7.83 16.86
C GLU A 74 19.08 -9.31 17.11
N GLY A 75 18.86 -10.08 16.05
CA GLY A 75 18.52 -11.50 16.13
C GLY A 75 17.04 -11.74 16.37
N TRP A 76 16.71 -12.91 16.91
CA TRP A 76 15.35 -13.24 17.32
C TRP A 76 14.92 -12.41 18.52
N GLN A 77 13.80 -11.69 18.36
CA GLN A 77 13.17 -10.97 19.46
C GLN A 77 12.30 -11.89 20.33
N ASP A 78 11.90 -11.39 21.49
CA ASP A 78 10.94 -12.06 22.36
C ASP A 78 9.60 -12.30 21.66
N TRP A 79 8.92 -13.37 22.09
CA TRP A 79 7.56 -13.66 21.65
C TRP A 79 6.62 -12.52 22.03
N LYS A 80 5.84 -12.09 21.04
CA LYS A 80 4.75 -11.13 21.15
C LYS A 80 3.42 -11.84 21.00
N SER A 81 2.38 -11.21 21.50
CA SER A 81 1.02 -11.74 21.47
C SER A 81 0.05 -10.71 20.94
N ASN A 82 -0.99 -11.18 20.23
CA ASN A 82 -2.22 -10.47 19.90
C ASN A 82 -2.10 -8.92 19.81
N GLY A 83 -1.57 -8.43 18.70
CA GLY A 83 -1.55 -7.01 18.34
C GLY A 83 -0.28 -6.27 18.74
N ASP A 84 0.54 -6.84 19.63
CA ASP A 84 1.83 -6.26 19.99
C ASP A 84 2.81 -6.28 18.81
N MET A 85 3.55 -5.20 18.61
CA MET A 85 4.53 -5.15 17.53
C MET A 85 5.70 -6.10 17.78
N SER A 86 5.95 -6.98 16.80
CA SER A 86 7.23 -7.67 16.66
C SER A 86 8.05 -7.01 15.55
N GLY A 87 9.34 -6.81 15.78
CA GLY A 87 10.25 -6.09 14.91
C GLY A 87 10.57 -4.69 15.41
N THR A 88 10.78 -3.78 14.46
CA THR A 88 11.03 -2.36 14.70
C THR A 88 10.19 -1.50 13.74
N SER A 89 10.13 -0.19 13.98
CA SER A 89 9.49 0.76 13.06
C SER A 89 10.36 2.00 12.97
N GLY A 90 10.70 2.42 11.74
CA GLY A 90 11.46 3.63 11.46
C GLY A 90 12.96 3.54 11.79
N LYS A 91 13.45 2.38 12.25
CA LYS A 91 14.88 2.18 12.59
C LYS A 91 15.74 1.74 11.41
N GLY A 92 15.13 1.38 10.29
CA GLY A 92 15.86 0.94 9.12
C GLY A 92 16.38 -0.50 9.16
N LEU A 93 15.97 -1.29 10.14
CA LEU A 93 16.38 -2.69 10.30
C LEU A 93 15.39 -3.62 9.59
N ARG A 94 15.89 -4.52 8.76
CA ARG A 94 15.05 -5.51 8.04
C ARG A 94 14.66 -6.66 8.95
N LEU A 95 13.46 -7.19 8.73
CA LEU A 95 13.11 -8.55 9.13
C LEU A 95 13.78 -9.55 8.19
N GLU A 96 14.28 -10.65 8.74
CA GLU A 96 14.91 -11.76 7.99
C GLU A 96 14.17 -13.08 8.16
N GLY A 97 13.36 -13.21 9.21
CA GLY A 97 12.57 -14.40 9.49
C GLY A 97 11.44 -14.12 10.47
N ILE A 98 10.44 -15.01 10.48
CA ILE A 98 9.29 -14.95 11.37
C ILE A 98 8.88 -16.35 11.81
N GLU A 99 8.40 -16.44 13.05
CA GLU A 99 7.69 -17.60 13.59
C GLU A 99 6.35 -17.15 14.14
N ILE A 100 5.30 -17.91 13.83
CA ILE A 100 3.92 -17.69 14.28
C ILE A 100 3.37 -19.03 14.76
N LYS A 101 2.76 -19.05 15.93
CA LYS A 101 2.04 -20.22 16.47
C LYS A 101 0.79 -19.76 17.21
N LEU A 102 -0.18 -20.66 17.36
CA LEU A 102 -1.36 -20.41 18.16
C LEU A 102 -1.30 -21.23 19.45
N ASP A 103 -1.71 -20.61 20.55
CA ASP A 103 -2.22 -21.35 21.69
C ASP A 103 -3.72 -21.55 21.46
N GLN A 104 -4.07 -22.83 21.30
CA GLN A 104 -5.33 -23.30 20.76
C GLN A 104 -6.54 -23.03 21.66
N GLN A 105 -6.34 -22.87 22.97
CA GLN A 105 -7.40 -22.54 23.94
C GLN A 105 -8.64 -23.46 23.83
N GLY A 106 -8.43 -24.73 23.49
CA GLY A 106 -9.49 -25.74 23.37
C GLY A 106 -10.05 -25.96 21.97
N TYR A 107 -9.60 -25.20 20.96
CA TYR A 107 -10.02 -25.35 19.55
C TYR A 107 -9.01 -26.15 18.72
N ASP A 108 -9.47 -26.89 17.72
CA ASP A 108 -8.59 -27.43 16.67
C ASP A 108 -8.29 -26.33 15.63
N VAL A 109 -7.38 -25.43 15.99
CA VAL A 109 -6.92 -24.34 15.13
C VAL A 109 -5.41 -24.22 15.17
N GLY A 110 -4.80 -24.11 13.99
CA GLY A 110 -3.37 -23.84 13.80
C GLY A 110 -3.16 -22.66 12.86
N VAL A 111 -1.91 -22.34 12.56
CA VAL A 111 -1.56 -21.26 11.63
C VAL A 111 -0.57 -21.74 10.57
N SER A 112 -0.83 -21.36 9.31
CA SER A 112 0.11 -21.51 8.20
C SER A 112 0.48 -20.16 7.61
N TYR A 113 1.73 -20.00 7.21
CA TYR A 113 2.25 -18.72 6.74
C TYR A 113 3.40 -18.89 5.76
N SER A 114 3.57 -17.89 4.89
CA SER A 114 4.66 -17.82 3.92
C SER A 114 5.15 -16.39 3.80
N THR A 115 6.44 -16.23 3.51
CA THR A 115 7.09 -14.93 3.32
C THR A 115 7.67 -14.81 1.92
N HIS A 116 7.57 -13.61 1.34
CA HIS A 116 8.32 -13.20 0.15
C HIS A 116 9.70 -12.69 0.57
N VAL A 117 10.76 -13.32 0.08
CA VAL A 117 12.15 -13.00 0.45
C VAL A 117 12.89 -12.42 -0.74
N GLN A 118 13.72 -11.41 -0.49
CA GLN A 118 14.59 -10.82 -1.50
C GLN A 118 15.34 -11.89 -2.31
N ASN A 119 15.35 -11.73 -3.64
CA ASN A 119 16.03 -12.61 -4.61
C ASN A 119 15.56 -14.08 -4.65
N ILE A 120 14.57 -14.46 -3.82
CA ILE A 120 14.03 -15.82 -3.76
C ILE A 120 12.56 -15.82 -4.18
N GLY A 121 11.79 -14.80 -3.77
CA GLY A 121 10.36 -14.73 -3.99
C GLY A 121 9.55 -15.36 -2.84
N TRP A 122 8.31 -15.74 -3.12
CA TRP A 122 7.46 -16.46 -2.18
C TRP A 122 8.02 -17.86 -1.88
N GLN A 123 8.26 -18.13 -0.60
CA GLN A 123 8.69 -19.46 -0.15
C GLN A 123 7.49 -20.39 0.12
N GLY A 124 7.76 -21.69 0.30
CA GLY A 124 6.73 -22.65 0.70
C GLY A 124 6.18 -22.36 2.10
N SER A 125 4.89 -22.66 2.31
CA SER A 125 4.22 -22.42 3.59
C SER A 125 4.87 -23.19 4.75
N LYS A 126 4.94 -22.53 5.89
CA LYS A 126 5.34 -23.05 7.20
C LYS A 126 4.13 -23.08 8.11
N ALA A 127 4.22 -23.87 9.18
CA ALA A 127 3.15 -24.01 10.15
C ALA A 127 3.71 -23.87 11.57
N ASP A 128 2.89 -23.35 12.47
CA ASP A 128 3.02 -23.49 13.92
C ASP A 128 4.46 -23.48 14.49
N GLY A 129 5.04 -22.29 14.55
CA GLY A 129 6.35 -22.03 15.14
C GLY A 129 7.53 -22.38 14.23
N VAL A 130 7.31 -22.98 13.06
CA VAL A 130 8.39 -23.26 12.10
C VAL A 130 8.80 -21.99 11.36
N THR A 131 10.08 -21.65 11.42
CA THR A 131 10.62 -20.44 10.79
C THR A 131 10.28 -20.32 9.29
N SER A 132 9.72 -19.17 8.90
CA SER A 132 9.62 -18.69 7.51
C SER A 132 10.60 -17.54 7.28
N GLY A 133 11.31 -17.53 6.15
CA GLY A 133 12.37 -16.58 5.85
C GLY A 133 13.77 -17.20 5.80
N THR A 134 14.79 -16.35 5.86
CA THR A 134 16.21 -16.72 5.75
C THR A 134 17.04 -15.92 6.75
N PHE A 135 16.93 -16.26 8.02
CA PHE A 135 17.78 -15.65 9.06
C PHE A 135 19.26 -16.05 8.85
N GLY A 136 20.17 -15.10 9.09
CA GLY A 136 21.61 -15.33 8.94
C GLY A 136 22.15 -15.30 7.50
N GLN A 137 21.28 -15.15 6.50
CA GLN A 137 21.68 -15.02 5.08
C GLN A 137 21.72 -13.56 4.60
N GLY A 138 21.31 -12.61 5.44
CA GLY A 138 21.31 -11.18 5.11
C GLY A 138 20.21 -10.75 4.12
N LEU A 139 19.23 -11.61 3.83
CA LEU A 139 18.12 -11.30 2.93
C LEU A 139 16.91 -10.77 3.72
N ARG A 140 16.28 -9.72 3.19
CA ARG A 140 15.06 -9.12 3.79
C ARG A 140 13.81 -9.90 3.43
N LEU A 141 12.85 -9.91 4.36
CA LEU A 141 11.44 -10.14 4.04
C LEU A 141 10.86 -8.89 3.38
N GLU A 142 10.00 -9.09 2.38
CA GLU A 142 9.31 -8.01 1.65
C GLU A 142 7.79 -8.09 1.80
N ALA A 143 7.23 -9.30 1.93
CA ALA A 143 5.80 -9.54 2.14
C ALA A 143 5.53 -10.83 2.93
N ILE A 144 4.30 -10.98 3.42
CA ILE A 144 3.82 -12.16 4.17
C ILE A 144 2.36 -12.49 3.82
N ARG A 145 2.00 -13.78 3.90
CA ARG A 145 0.63 -14.29 3.93
C ARG A 145 0.46 -15.18 5.16
N VAL A 146 -0.67 -15.08 5.85
CA VAL A 146 -0.98 -15.86 7.06
C VAL A 146 -2.41 -16.39 6.99
N ASN A 147 -2.61 -17.67 7.21
CA ASN A 147 -3.90 -18.37 7.19
C ASN A 147 -4.08 -19.17 8.47
N LEU A 148 -5.33 -19.31 8.91
CA LEU A 148 -5.70 -20.29 9.93
C LEU A 148 -5.88 -21.68 9.28
N THR A 149 -5.68 -22.72 10.07
CA THR A 149 -5.81 -24.15 9.68
C THR A 149 -6.48 -24.93 10.82
N GLY A 150 -6.86 -26.19 10.61
CA GLY A 150 -7.59 -26.99 11.60
C GLY A 150 -9.12 -26.98 11.38
N SER A 151 -9.85 -27.87 12.05
CA SER A 151 -11.30 -28.00 11.84
C SER A 151 -12.10 -26.79 12.34
N ASP A 152 -11.58 -26.09 13.35
CA ASP A 152 -12.26 -24.95 13.98
C ASP A 152 -11.81 -23.59 13.39
N ALA A 153 -10.96 -23.59 12.36
CA ALA A 153 -10.44 -22.38 11.73
C ALA A 153 -11.53 -21.44 11.21
N GLU A 154 -12.68 -21.99 10.80
CA GLU A 154 -13.81 -21.21 10.28
C GLU A 154 -14.52 -20.37 11.34
N LEU A 155 -14.30 -20.68 12.63
CA LEU A 155 -14.82 -19.91 13.76
C LEU A 155 -14.03 -18.61 14.00
N PHE A 156 -12.92 -18.41 13.29
CA PHE A 156 -12.02 -17.28 13.52
C PHE A 156 -11.57 -16.60 12.22
N ASP A 157 -11.05 -15.39 12.38
CA ASP A 157 -10.34 -14.62 11.37
C ASP A 157 -8.98 -14.18 11.92
N ILE A 158 -7.95 -14.24 11.08
CA ILE A 158 -6.62 -13.72 11.38
C ILE A 158 -6.37 -12.43 10.60
N TYR A 159 -5.99 -11.39 11.32
CA TYR A 159 -5.65 -10.08 10.78
C TYR A 159 -4.16 -9.79 11.02
N TYR A 160 -3.49 -9.23 10.01
CA TYR A 160 -2.10 -8.83 10.13
C TYR A 160 -1.78 -7.61 9.28
N GLN A 161 -0.89 -6.76 9.77
CA GLN A 161 -0.35 -5.63 9.03
C GLN A 161 1.15 -5.57 9.21
N VAL A 162 1.85 -4.96 8.26
CA VAL A 162 3.32 -4.87 8.27
C VAL A 162 3.77 -3.43 8.07
N HIS A 163 4.90 -3.09 8.69
CA HIS A 163 5.61 -1.86 8.44
C HIS A 163 6.63 -2.07 7.32
N ALA A 164 6.38 -1.50 6.15
CA ALA A 164 7.28 -1.58 5.00
C ALA A 164 8.08 -0.27 4.84
N GLN A 165 9.35 -0.41 4.44
CA GLN A 165 10.22 0.73 4.15
C GLN A 165 9.51 1.71 3.17
N ASN A 166 9.63 3.01 3.44
CA ASN A 166 9.03 4.13 2.68
C ASN A 166 7.49 4.19 2.67
N TYR A 167 6.76 3.13 3.03
CA TYR A 167 5.29 3.14 3.13
C TYR A 167 4.78 3.27 4.56
N GLY A 168 5.62 2.93 5.54
CA GLY A 168 5.19 2.81 6.93
C GLY A 168 4.31 1.57 7.14
N TRP A 169 3.41 1.64 8.12
CA TRP A 169 2.37 0.62 8.32
C TRP A 169 1.41 0.61 7.13
N LEU A 170 1.34 -0.51 6.42
CA LEU A 170 0.30 -0.79 5.44
C LEU A 170 -1.01 -1.18 6.13
N ASP A 171 -2.09 -1.25 5.38
CA ASP A 171 -3.40 -1.62 5.92
C ASP A 171 -3.42 -3.11 6.35
N TRP A 172 -4.46 -3.51 7.08
CA TRP A 172 -4.62 -4.87 7.56
C TRP A 172 -4.99 -5.83 6.44
N ALA A 173 -4.20 -6.88 6.26
CA ALA A 173 -4.57 -8.09 5.53
C ALA A 173 -5.38 -9.02 6.43
N LYS A 174 -6.09 -9.95 5.80
CA LYS A 174 -6.96 -10.94 6.45
C LYS A 174 -6.84 -12.28 5.73
N ASN A 175 -6.79 -13.38 6.49
CA ASN A 175 -6.96 -14.76 6.00
C ASN A 175 -6.30 -15.05 4.63
N GLY A 176 -4.98 -15.01 4.60
CA GLY A 176 -4.20 -15.38 3.41
C GLY A 176 -3.96 -14.27 2.40
N ALA A 177 -4.64 -13.12 2.52
CA ALA A 177 -4.35 -11.95 1.70
C ALA A 177 -2.90 -11.47 1.90
N GLU A 178 -2.25 -10.97 0.85
CA GLU A 178 -0.88 -10.47 1.00
C GLU A 178 -0.82 -9.24 1.91
N ALA A 179 0.27 -9.13 2.67
CA ALA A 179 0.68 -7.91 3.35
C ALA A 179 2.14 -7.56 3.01
N GLY A 180 2.45 -6.31 2.69
CA GLY A 180 3.81 -5.85 2.40
C GLY A 180 3.99 -5.36 0.96
N THR A 181 5.17 -5.62 0.39
CA THR A 181 5.49 -5.23 -0.99
C THR A 181 6.14 -6.36 -1.78
N GLN A 182 5.92 -6.39 -3.10
CA GLN A 182 6.58 -7.33 -4.00
C GLN A 182 7.21 -6.59 -5.18
N GLY A 183 8.47 -6.92 -5.46
CA GLY A 183 9.23 -6.37 -6.59
C GLY A 183 9.77 -4.96 -6.39
N LEU A 184 9.41 -4.29 -5.29
CA LEU A 184 9.89 -2.94 -4.95
C LEU A 184 11.25 -2.93 -4.27
N GLY A 185 11.73 -4.08 -3.79
CA GLY A 185 12.99 -4.17 -3.08
C GLY A 185 12.97 -3.58 -1.67
N LEU A 186 11.78 -3.43 -1.07
CA LEU A 186 11.58 -2.75 0.21
C LEU A 186 11.47 -3.77 1.34
N ARG A 187 12.23 -3.53 2.42
CA ARG A 187 12.22 -4.40 3.61
C ARG A 187 10.93 -4.22 4.41
N LEU A 188 10.49 -5.30 5.04
CA LEU A 188 9.66 -5.23 6.23
C LEU A 188 10.52 -4.88 7.44
N GLU A 189 9.98 -4.06 8.35
CA GLU A 189 10.64 -3.69 9.60
C GLU A 189 9.90 -4.25 10.82
N GLY A 190 8.57 -4.39 10.75
CA GLY A 190 7.75 -4.87 11.86
C GLY A 190 6.40 -5.42 11.40
N ILE A 191 5.72 -6.14 12.29
CA ILE A 191 4.46 -6.83 12.06
C ILE A 191 3.59 -6.85 13.32
N ASN A 192 2.28 -6.72 13.13
CA ASN A 192 1.24 -7.00 14.14
C ASN A 192 0.33 -8.12 13.63
N ILE A 193 -0.07 -9.04 14.50
CA ILE A 193 -0.98 -10.15 14.18
C ILE A 193 -2.01 -10.32 15.28
N LEU A 194 -3.27 -10.51 14.90
CA LEU A 194 -4.42 -10.65 15.79
C LEU A 194 -5.34 -11.76 15.28
N VAL A 195 -5.96 -12.49 16.20
CA VAL A 195 -7.02 -13.46 15.90
C VAL A 195 -8.30 -13.01 16.58
N PHE A 196 -9.41 -13.01 15.85
CA PHE A 196 -10.73 -12.67 16.36
C PHE A 196 -11.77 -13.70 15.93
N PRO A 197 -12.94 -13.77 16.60
CA PRO A 197 -14.06 -14.57 16.12
C PRO A 197 -14.43 -14.19 14.68
N LYS A 198 -14.95 -15.17 13.94
CA LYS A 198 -15.34 -15.02 12.54
C LYS A 198 -16.25 -13.81 12.35
N GLY A 199 -15.96 -12.99 11.35
CA GLY A 199 -16.77 -11.83 10.99
C GLY A 199 -16.51 -10.59 11.85
N SER A 200 -15.58 -10.65 12.81
CA SER A 200 -15.18 -9.48 13.59
C SER A 200 -14.60 -8.38 12.70
N VAL A 201 -14.85 -7.13 13.08
CA VAL A 201 -14.34 -5.95 12.38
C VAL A 201 -12.81 -5.91 12.49
N ALA A 202 -12.15 -5.55 11.38
CA ALA A 202 -10.69 -5.40 11.36
C ALA A 202 -10.25 -4.27 12.31
N PRO A 203 -9.04 -4.35 12.91
CA PRO A 203 -8.55 -3.31 13.81
C PRO A 203 -8.33 -1.94 13.14
N GLY A 204 -8.28 -1.91 11.81
CA GLY A 204 -8.12 -0.70 11.01
C GLY A 204 -8.53 -0.92 9.55
N ALA A 205 -8.13 0.00 8.68
CA ALA A 205 -8.38 -0.12 7.24
C ALA A 205 -7.79 -1.42 6.67
N THR A 206 -8.42 -1.95 5.62
CA THR A 206 -8.03 -3.19 4.92
C THR A 206 -7.85 -2.97 3.41
N THR A 207 -7.81 -1.72 2.97
CA THR A 207 -7.89 -1.36 1.54
C THR A 207 -6.57 -1.59 0.81
N THR A 208 -5.45 -1.28 1.45
CA THR A 208 -4.11 -1.26 0.84
C THR A 208 -3.07 -2.03 1.68
N PRO A 209 -3.30 -3.33 1.99
CA PRO A 209 -2.35 -4.10 2.78
C PRO A 209 -1.08 -4.47 1.98
N TYR A 210 -1.14 -4.39 0.65
CA TYR A 210 -0.13 -4.92 -0.25
C TYR A 210 0.07 -4.07 -1.51
N VAL A 211 1.33 -3.88 -1.91
CA VAL A 211 1.71 -3.17 -3.15
C VAL A 211 2.66 -4.03 -3.99
N SER A 212 2.29 -4.32 -5.24
CA SER A 212 3.09 -5.14 -6.16
C SER A 212 3.48 -4.40 -7.43
N VAL A 213 4.73 -4.55 -7.85
CA VAL A 213 5.21 -4.08 -9.16
C VAL A 213 4.43 -4.73 -10.30
N ASP A 214 4.15 -6.03 -10.26
CA ASP A 214 3.45 -6.72 -11.34
C ASP A 214 2.03 -6.16 -11.52
N ALA A 215 1.32 -5.90 -10.42
CA ALA A 215 -0.01 -5.32 -10.46
C ALA A 215 0.01 -3.90 -11.06
N PHE A 216 0.97 -3.07 -10.63
CA PHE A 216 1.18 -1.73 -11.15
C PHE A 216 1.51 -1.72 -12.65
N LEU A 217 2.43 -2.58 -13.08
CA LEU A 217 2.84 -2.70 -14.47
C LEU A 217 1.72 -3.22 -15.36
N ASN A 218 0.91 -4.15 -14.87
CA ASN A 218 -0.28 -4.62 -15.58
C ASN A 218 -1.29 -3.49 -15.84
N ASN A 219 -1.45 -2.55 -14.90
CA ASN A 219 -2.28 -1.36 -15.10
C ASN A 219 -1.71 -0.44 -16.21
N ILE A 220 -0.38 -0.37 -16.35
CA ILE A 220 0.33 0.48 -17.32
C ILE A 220 0.41 -0.14 -18.73
N LYS A 221 0.23 -1.46 -18.86
CA LYS A 221 0.13 -2.14 -20.14
C LYS A 221 -1.04 -1.57 -20.97
N GLY A 222 -0.79 -1.24 -22.24
CA GLY A 222 -1.85 -0.75 -23.11
C GLY A 222 -1.36 0.14 -24.25
N ASP A 223 -2.33 0.67 -24.97
CA ASP A 223 -2.15 1.60 -26.09
C ASP A 223 -2.47 3.02 -25.63
N TRP A 224 -1.53 3.92 -25.90
CA TRP A 224 -1.47 5.26 -25.35
C TRP A 224 -1.36 6.27 -26.50
N CYS A 225 -2.26 7.25 -26.51
CA CYS A 225 -2.38 8.26 -27.55
C CYS A 225 -1.84 9.61 -27.05
N ASN A 226 -0.93 10.22 -27.81
CA ASN A 226 -0.39 11.54 -27.49
C ASN A 226 -1.46 12.61 -27.76
N GLN A 227 -1.85 13.35 -26.72
CA GLN A 227 -2.91 14.36 -26.80
C GLN A 227 -2.56 15.57 -27.67
N SER A 228 -1.27 15.85 -27.88
CA SER A 228 -0.82 16.98 -28.69
C SER A 228 -0.79 16.66 -30.19
N LEU A 229 -0.98 15.39 -30.58
CA LEU A 229 -0.95 14.98 -31.99
C LEU A 229 -2.37 14.76 -32.50
N ASN A 230 -2.69 15.42 -33.62
CA ASN A 230 -3.95 15.20 -34.33
C ASN A 230 -3.81 14.05 -35.34
N VAL A 231 -3.26 12.92 -34.89
CA VAL A 231 -3.05 11.71 -35.70
C VAL A 231 -3.72 10.53 -35.01
N ALA A 232 -4.46 9.73 -35.76
CA ALA A 232 -5.17 8.59 -35.23
C ALA A 232 -4.20 7.47 -34.83
N GLY A 233 -4.54 6.78 -33.74
CA GLY A 233 -3.87 5.55 -33.30
C GLY A 233 -2.90 5.72 -32.12
N PRO A 234 -2.40 4.58 -31.61
CA PRO A 234 -1.48 4.57 -30.49
C PRO A 234 -0.12 5.14 -30.87
N HIS A 235 0.36 6.06 -30.05
CA HIS A 235 1.68 6.68 -30.15
C HIS A 235 2.69 6.01 -29.22
N LEU A 236 2.21 5.38 -28.15
CA LEU A 236 2.99 4.57 -27.24
C LEU A 236 2.25 3.24 -27.00
N LYS A 237 2.94 2.12 -27.19
CA LYS A 237 2.43 0.78 -26.89
C LYS A 237 3.28 0.16 -25.80
N ILE A 238 2.67 -0.26 -24.70
CA ILE A 238 3.35 -1.00 -23.65
C ILE A 238 2.86 -2.44 -23.72
N ARG A 239 3.76 -3.34 -24.13
CA ARG A 239 3.52 -4.79 -24.25
C ARG A 239 4.61 -5.47 -23.44
N GLU A 240 4.20 -6.35 -22.53
CA GLU A 240 5.12 -7.09 -21.66
C GLU A 240 5.97 -6.21 -20.74
N PRO A 241 5.34 -5.36 -19.90
CA PRO A 241 6.13 -4.57 -18.97
C PRO A 241 6.88 -5.48 -17.98
N ASN A 242 6.36 -6.65 -17.61
CA ASN A 242 6.96 -7.51 -16.57
C ASN A 242 8.24 -8.25 -17.01
N VAL A 243 8.68 -8.12 -18.27
CA VAL A 243 10.01 -8.61 -18.68
C VAL A 243 11.04 -7.49 -18.54
N GLU A 244 12.32 -7.83 -18.36
CA GLU A 244 13.42 -6.85 -18.19
C GLU A 244 13.52 -5.82 -19.33
N SER A 245 12.81 -6.05 -20.44
CA SER A 245 12.90 -5.29 -21.65
C SER A 245 11.56 -5.22 -22.42
N GLY A 246 10.67 -4.28 -22.05
CA GLY A 246 9.33 -4.16 -22.67
C GLY A 246 9.37 -3.60 -24.11
N LEU A 247 8.43 -4.01 -24.97
CA LEU A 247 8.37 -3.60 -26.38
C LEU A 247 7.49 -2.36 -26.59
N LEU A 248 8.07 -1.33 -27.23
CA LEU A 248 7.41 -0.08 -27.63
C LEU A 248 7.44 0.13 -29.14
N TRP A 249 6.29 0.39 -29.75
CA TRP A 249 6.19 0.74 -31.18
C TRP A 249 6.08 2.26 -31.38
N LEU A 250 7.05 2.86 -32.08
CA LEU A 250 7.05 4.29 -32.45
C LEU A 250 6.96 4.45 -33.98
N GLY A 251 5.84 4.07 -34.59
CA GLY A 251 5.49 4.37 -35.99
C GLY A 251 6.30 3.67 -37.10
N MET A 252 7.59 3.39 -36.88
CA MET A 252 8.51 2.80 -37.87
C MET A 252 9.42 1.69 -37.29
N LYS A 253 9.62 1.63 -35.97
CA LYS A 253 10.48 0.62 -35.30
C LYS A 253 9.96 0.23 -33.93
N TRP A 254 10.21 -1.03 -33.58
CA TRP A 254 10.10 -1.52 -32.21
C TRP A 254 11.35 -1.13 -31.44
N HIS A 255 11.12 -0.57 -30.27
CA HIS A 255 12.12 -0.23 -29.28
C HIS A 255 11.91 -1.11 -28.07
N GLU A 256 12.99 -1.57 -27.49
CA GLU A 256 13.00 -2.38 -26.29
C GLU A 256 13.55 -1.52 -25.15
N TYR A 257 12.77 -1.30 -24.10
CA TYR A 257 13.13 -0.39 -23.02
C TYR A 257 13.60 -1.15 -21.80
N ARG A 258 14.75 -0.75 -21.25
CA ARG A 258 15.11 -1.07 -19.87
C ARG A 258 14.71 0.09 -18.99
N TYR A 259 14.01 -0.24 -17.92
CA TYR A 259 13.46 0.74 -17.01
C TYR A 259 13.60 0.29 -15.56
N ARG A 260 13.38 1.22 -14.64
CA ARG A 260 13.26 0.93 -13.21
C ARG A 260 12.00 1.58 -12.65
N ILE A 261 11.42 0.94 -11.65
CA ILE A 261 10.36 1.54 -10.84
C ILE A 261 11.01 2.51 -9.85
N VAL A 262 10.59 3.77 -9.90
CA VAL A 262 11.05 4.79 -8.95
C VAL A 262 10.13 4.82 -7.74
N SER A 263 8.82 4.77 -7.98
CA SER A 263 7.81 4.77 -6.92
C SER A 263 6.49 4.21 -7.41
N ILE A 264 5.71 3.68 -6.46
CA ILE A 264 4.30 3.31 -6.64
C ILE A 264 3.54 3.97 -5.48
N SER A 265 2.33 4.45 -5.73
CA SER A 265 1.46 4.96 -4.68
C SER A 265 0.99 3.83 -3.77
N ARG A 266 0.59 4.16 -2.55
CA ARG A 266 0.11 3.18 -1.56
C ARG A 266 -1.04 2.31 -2.07
N ASP A 267 -1.91 2.85 -2.90
CA ASP A 267 -3.03 2.13 -3.53
C ASP A 267 -2.66 1.37 -4.81
N GLY A 268 -1.40 1.42 -5.25
CA GLY A 268 -0.93 0.77 -6.47
C GLY A 268 -1.40 1.42 -7.78
N LYS A 269 -2.15 2.52 -7.72
CA LYS A 269 -2.85 3.12 -8.88
C LYS A 269 -2.03 4.18 -9.61
N SER A 270 -0.96 4.67 -9.03
CA SER A 270 -0.09 5.67 -9.64
C SER A 270 1.37 5.37 -9.35
N GLY A 271 2.29 5.91 -10.13
CA GLY A 271 3.70 5.67 -9.91
C GLY A 271 4.61 6.34 -10.93
N THR A 272 5.90 6.26 -10.67
CA THR A 272 6.95 6.80 -11.55
C THR A 272 7.84 5.66 -12.05
N ILE A 273 8.09 5.68 -13.35
CA ILE A 273 9.02 4.79 -14.05
C ILE A 273 10.11 5.65 -14.69
N GLU A 274 11.34 5.16 -14.68
CA GLU A 274 12.46 5.76 -15.42
C GLU A 274 13.00 4.79 -16.45
N ALA A 275 12.95 5.18 -17.72
CA ALA A 275 13.56 4.49 -18.84
C ALA A 275 14.98 5.01 -19.06
N TYR A 276 15.97 4.18 -18.74
CA TYR A 276 17.38 4.57 -18.77
C TYR A 276 18.16 3.96 -19.95
N LYS A 277 17.56 3.01 -20.67
CA LYS A 277 18.13 2.44 -21.88
C LYS A 277 17.01 2.05 -22.83
N TRP A 278 17.25 2.26 -24.11
CA TRP A 278 16.38 1.84 -25.19
C TRP A 278 17.23 1.14 -26.24
N ASN A 279 16.72 0.05 -26.77
CA ASN A 279 17.34 -0.68 -27.85
C ASN A 279 16.45 -0.55 -29.08
N TYR A 280 17.03 -0.42 -30.26
CA TYR A 280 16.30 -0.55 -31.51
C TYR A 280 16.98 -1.54 -32.44
N TYR A 281 16.21 -2.09 -33.36
CA TYR A 281 16.70 -3.06 -34.33
C TYR A 281 16.91 -2.36 -35.66
N LYS A 282 18.17 -2.28 -36.10
CA LYS A 282 18.56 -1.72 -37.40
C LYS A 282 18.62 -2.84 -38.44
N PRO A 283 17.87 -2.76 -39.55
CA PRO A 283 18.00 -3.74 -40.63
C PRO A 283 19.37 -3.60 -41.31
N TYR A 284 19.95 -4.72 -41.71
CA TYR A 284 21.13 -4.78 -42.56
C TYR A 284 21.02 -5.96 -43.55
N THR A 285 21.70 -5.86 -44.68
CA THR A 285 21.73 -6.92 -45.69
C THR A 285 22.92 -7.83 -45.41
N THR A 286 22.66 -9.12 -45.25
CA THR A 286 23.71 -10.13 -45.09
C THR A 286 24.44 -10.37 -46.41
N SER A 287 25.61 -11.01 -46.37
CA SER A 287 26.34 -11.44 -47.58
C SER A 287 25.53 -12.37 -48.49
N SER A 288 24.51 -13.04 -47.95
CA SER A 288 23.57 -13.90 -48.70
C SER A 288 22.42 -13.12 -49.38
N GLY A 289 22.35 -11.79 -49.22
CA GLY A 289 21.24 -10.97 -49.72
C GLY A 289 20.00 -10.95 -48.81
N SER A 290 19.98 -11.74 -47.73
CA SER A 290 18.88 -11.77 -46.76
C SER A 290 18.91 -10.55 -45.83
N THR A 291 17.74 -10.03 -45.44
CA THR A 291 17.60 -8.99 -44.40
C THR A 291 17.77 -9.61 -43.02
N ALA A 292 18.73 -9.08 -42.25
CA ALA A 292 18.90 -9.38 -40.84
C ALA A 292 18.77 -8.11 -39.99
N PHE A 293 18.71 -8.26 -38.67
CA PHE A 293 18.55 -7.13 -37.75
C PHE A 293 19.68 -7.13 -36.73
N GLN A 294 20.28 -5.96 -36.53
CA GLN A 294 21.27 -5.72 -35.50
C GLN A 294 20.63 -4.93 -34.36
N LYS A 295 20.76 -5.42 -33.12
CA LYS A 295 20.37 -4.68 -31.91
C LYS A 295 21.36 -3.55 -31.69
N VAL A 296 20.86 -2.33 -31.59
CA VAL A 296 21.61 -1.14 -31.20
C VAL A 296 21.12 -0.71 -29.84
N GLU A 297 21.99 -0.73 -28.84
CA GLU A 297 21.69 -0.24 -27.50
C GLU A 297 22.04 1.25 -27.37
N MET A 298 21.19 2.00 -26.67
CA MET A 298 21.41 3.42 -26.40
C MET A 298 21.12 3.72 -24.93
N ASP A 299 22.11 4.25 -24.23
CA ASP A 299 21.93 4.76 -22.88
C ASP A 299 21.19 6.11 -22.91
N VAL A 300 20.24 6.28 -21.99
CA VAL A 300 19.44 7.49 -21.82
C VAL A 300 19.87 8.16 -20.53
N ASN A 301 20.66 9.23 -20.64
CA ASN A 301 21.14 9.98 -19.49
C ASN A 301 20.88 11.50 -19.65
N PRO A 302 20.05 12.11 -18.79
CA PRO A 302 19.28 11.45 -17.73
C PRO A 302 18.16 10.55 -18.30
N PRO A 303 17.67 9.56 -17.52
CA PRO A 303 16.57 8.70 -17.93
C PRO A 303 15.30 9.47 -18.33
N ASP A 304 14.56 8.96 -19.30
CA ASP A 304 13.23 9.46 -19.63
C ASP A 304 12.27 9.06 -18.49
N ARG A 305 11.53 10.03 -17.94
CA ARG A 305 10.64 9.81 -16.79
C ARG A 305 9.20 9.67 -17.24
N TYR A 306 8.53 8.63 -16.78
CA TYR A 306 7.11 8.36 -17.03
C TYR A 306 6.34 8.39 -15.71
N VAL A 307 5.30 9.22 -15.64
CA VAL A 307 4.39 9.30 -14.48
C VAL A 307 3.03 8.78 -14.89
N TYR A 308 2.62 7.65 -14.29
CA TYR A 308 1.33 7.02 -14.53
C TYR A 308 0.32 7.39 -13.45
N ASN A 309 -0.92 7.64 -13.85
CA ASN A 309 -2.05 7.80 -12.96
C ASN A 309 -3.27 7.06 -13.54
N PHE A 310 -3.68 5.98 -12.86
CA PHE A 310 -4.83 5.16 -13.25
C PHE A 310 -6.14 5.94 -13.26
N ASN A 311 -6.41 6.73 -12.21
CA ASN A 311 -7.70 7.43 -12.06
C ASN A 311 -7.86 8.54 -13.12
N ALA A 312 -6.78 9.25 -13.44
CA ALA A 312 -6.79 10.23 -14.51
C ALA A 312 -6.67 9.60 -15.90
N ASN A 313 -6.38 8.29 -15.98
CA ASN A 313 -6.06 7.57 -17.21
C ASN A 313 -4.97 8.28 -18.03
N THR A 314 -3.94 8.79 -17.33
CA THR A 314 -2.83 9.52 -17.94
C THR A 314 -1.50 8.82 -17.74
N LEU A 315 -0.63 8.98 -18.74
CA LEU A 315 0.78 8.67 -18.67
C LEU A 315 1.54 9.89 -19.19
N ILE A 316 2.39 10.48 -18.36
CA ILE A 316 3.13 11.70 -18.69
C ILE A 316 4.60 11.36 -18.86
N GLU A 317 5.13 11.55 -20.07
CA GLU A 317 6.56 11.44 -20.36
C GLU A 317 7.22 12.81 -20.18
N SER A 318 8.33 12.84 -19.44
CA SER A 318 9.24 13.98 -19.34
C SER A 318 10.62 13.56 -19.83
N LYS A 319 11.14 14.24 -20.85
CA LYS A 319 12.44 13.97 -21.47
C LYS A 319 13.32 15.21 -21.50
N GLN A 320 14.56 15.11 -21.03
CA GLN A 320 15.52 16.20 -21.13
C GLN A 320 16.11 16.26 -22.56
N ILE A 321 16.12 17.47 -23.13
CA ILE A 321 16.68 17.77 -24.45
C ILE A 321 17.57 19.02 -24.31
N GLY A 322 18.87 18.81 -24.16
CA GLY A 322 19.81 19.89 -23.85
C GLY A 322 19.48 20.55 -22.51
N SER A 323 19.20 21.85 -22.54
CA SER A 323 18.77 22.65 -21.36
C SER A 323 17.26 22.69 -21.16
N SER A 324 16.46 22.02 -22.01
CA SER A 324 15.01 22.08 -22.00
C SER A 324 14.40 20.72 -21.64
N ASN A 325 13.17 20.71 -21.14
CA ASN A 325 12.39 19.48 -20.93
C ASN A 325 11.22 19.43 -21.90
N ARG A 326 11.11 18.34 -22.65
CA ARG A 326 9.93 18.01 -23.43
C ARG A 326 8.98 17.20 -22.56
N VAL A 327 7.71 17.62 -22.53
CA VAL A 327 6.63 16.89 -21.84
C VAL A 327 5.61 16.42 -22.86
N ILE A 328 5.22 15.15 -22.77
CA ILE A 328 4.16 14.56 -23.59
C ILE A 328 3.13 13.94 -22.66
N VAL A 329 1.85 14.24 -22.89
CA VAL A 329 0.72 13.64 -22.18
C VAL A 329 0.08 12.60 -23.07
N TYR A 330 0.02 11.37 -22.57
CA TYR A 330 -0.70 10.27 -23.20
C TYR A 330 -1.97 9.91 -22.43
N THR A 331 -3.01 9.53 -23.15
CA THR A 331 -4.25 8.94 -22.61
C THR A 331 -4.62 7.65 -23.34
N ARG A 332 -5.40 6.79 -22.69
CA ARG A 332 -6.06 5.67 -23.38
C ARG A 332 -7.51 6.01 -23.69
N ASN A 333 -8.05 5.44 -24.77
CA ASN A 333 -9.49 5.47 -25.02
C ASN A 333 -10.20 4.38 -24.24
#